data_AF-A0AA38G026-F1
#
_entry.id   AF-A0AA38G026-F1
#
_cell.length_a   1.000
_cell.length_b   1.000
_cell.length_c   1.000
_cell.angle_alpha   90.00
_cell.angle_beta   90.00
_cell.angle_gamma   90.00
#
_symmetry.space_group_name_H-M   'P 1'
#
loop_
_entity.id
_entity.type
_entity.pdbx_description
1 polymer ?
#
loop_
_entity_poly.entity_id
_entity_poly.type
_entity_poly.pdbx_seq_one_letter_code
_entity_poly.pdbx_strand_id
1 'polypeptide(L)'
;MALKYSLLPLSSSFFYVVFLVSSLHAFETVYEDVSFRGLDHDFQALLELRKTLGVESSVWDSSESPCGWFGVTCDEITASDGVVMETRVVGLELDGKQLAGSLSPAIGRLSELEKLSFADNLLGGRIPKEIGSCLKLEIVDLRGNKLYGPIPFEFSKLRSLKVLHLSDNSLSGEISFLSLRGNPDGLSDGPFPYLEYLNLANNHLT
;
A
#
# COMPACT_ATOMS: atom_id res chain seq x y z
N MET A 1 13.26 48.75 44.07
CA MET A 1 13.41 49.48 42.80
C MET A 1 12.49 48.80 41.80
N ALA A 2 11.43 49.49 41.38
CA ALA A 2 10.40 48.94 40.50
C ALA A 2 10.91 48.92 39.06
N LEU A 3 10.62 47.85 38.30
CA LEU A 3 10.46 47.92 36.86
C LEU A 3 9.25 47.07 36.46
N LYS A 4 8.31 47.77 35.82
CA LYS A 4 7.01 47.33 35.35
C LYS A 4 7.15 47.22 33.83
N TYR A 5 6.99 46.03 33.26
CA TYR A 5 6.78 45.89 31.82
C TYR A 5 5.66 44.91 31.56
N SER A 6 4.55 45.46 31.08
CA SER A 6 3.43 44.78 30.45
C SER A 6 3.61 44.87 28.94
N LEU A 7 3.67 43.73 28.26
CA LEU A 7 3.34 43.60 26.83
C LEU A 7 2.57 42.27 26.66
N LEU A 8 1.31 42.37 26.21
CA LEU A 8 0.57 41.32 25.51
C LEU A 8 1.12 41.27 24.05
N PRO A 9 0.99 40.19 23.23
CA PRO A 9 -0.24 39.39 23.10
C PRO A 9 -0.12 37.92 22.51
N LEU A 10 -1.31 37.33 22.25
CA LEU A 10 -1.69 36.34 21.21
C LEU A 10 -1.40 34.82 21.33
N SER A 11 -2.46 34.11 21.75
CA SER A 11 -3.09 32.89 21.21
C SER A 11 -2.29 31.69 20.67
N SER A 12 -2.50 30.58 21.39
CA SER A 12 -2.83 29.20 20.94
C SER A 12 -1.75 28.27 20.39
N SER A 13 -1.45 27.25 21.22
CA SER A 13 -1.21 25.83 20.85
C SER A 13 0.09 25.53 20.08
N PHE A 14 1.15 24.86 20.58
CA PHE A 14 1.35 23.84 21.61
C PHE A 14 2.81 23.92 22.15
N PHE A 15 2.95 23.74 23.47
CA PHE A 15 4.13 23.32 24.28
C PHE A 15 5.57 23.54 23.78
N TYR A 16 6.24 24.54 24.35
CA TYR A 16 7.68 24.51 24.64
C TYR A 16 7.87 24.08 26.10
N VAL A 17 8.59 23.00 26.37
CA VAL A 17 9.18 22.74 27.69
C VAL A 17 10.64 22.29 27.50
N VAL A 18 11.57 23.23 27.64
CA VAL A 18 12.99 22.96 27.85
C VAL A 18 13.28 23.30 29.31
N PHE A 19 13.50 22.29 30.16
CA PHE A 19 14.09 22.49 31.49
C PHE A 19 15.54 21.97 31.49
N LEU A 20 16.46 22.89 31.76
CA LEU A 20 17.85 22.59 32.12
C LEU A 20 17.92 22.23 33.60
N VAL A 21 18.30 21.00 33.96
CA VAL A 21 19.08 20.72 35.19
C VAL A 21 20.04 19.55 34.96
N SER A 22 21.29 19.79 35.32
CA SER A 22 22.48 18.95 35.25
C SER A 22 22.54 17.83 36.29
N SER A 23 22.82 16.58 35.88
CA SER A 23 23.94 15.73 36.35
C SER A 23 23.68 14.23 36.12
N LEU A 24 24.50 13.64 35.25
CA LEU A 24 24.99 12.26 35.23
C LEU A 24 24.01 11.12 35.63
N HIS A 25 23.25 10.62 34.67
CA HIS A 25 23.23 9.23 34.19
C HIS A 25 22.39 9.23 32.91
N ALA A 26 22.99 8.81 31.80
CA ALA A 26 22.34 8.72 30.51
C ALA A 26 21.22 7.67 30.58
N PHE A 27 19.98 8.15 30.60
CA PHE A 27 18.83 7.40 30.11
C PHE A 27 18.00 8.39 29.29
N GLU A 28 18.45 8.63 28.06
CA GLU A 28 17.52 8.95 26.99
C GLU A 28 16.61 7.71 26.84
N THR A 29 15.47 7.74 27.55
CA THR A 29 14.34 6.97 27.05
C THR A 29 13.81 7.77 25.87
N VAL A 30 14.36 7.44 24.70
CA VAL A 30 13.73 7.75 23.43
C VAL A 30 12.34 7.13 23.50
N TYR A 31 11.32 7.94 23.75
CA TYR A 31 9.93 7.58 23.45
C TYR A 31 9.81 7.67 21.93
N GLU A 32 10.43 6.72 21.23
CA GLU A 32 10.16 6.48 19.82
C GLU A 32 8.73 5.94 19.81
N ASP A 33 7.80 6.74 19.30
CA ASP A 33 6.42 6.33 19.10
C ASP A 33 6.42 5.02 18.30
N VAL A 34 6.16 3.92 19.00
CA VAL A 34 6.21 2.55 18.46
C VAL A 34 5.19 2.40 17.31
N SER A 35 4.21 3.31 17.23
CA SER A 35 3.17 3.35 16.21
C SER A 35 3.67 3.66 14.79
N PHE A 36 4.88 4.20 14.58
CA PHE A 36 5.27 4.75 13.27
C PHE A 36 6.33 3.97 12.47
N ARG A 37 7.05 3.00 13.07
CA ARG A 37 8.25 2.40 12.41
C ARG A 37 7.95 1.65 11.09
N GLY A 38 6.81 0.95 11.00
CA GLY A 38 6.40 0.22 9.78
C GLY A 38 5.74 1.12 8.74
N LEU A 39 5.11 2.21 9.20
CA LEU A 39 4.37 3.16 8.36
C LEU A 39 5.30 3.95 7.44
N ASP A 40 6.55 4.22 7.85
CA ASP A 40 7.49 5.00 7.05
C ASP A 40 7.77 4.37 5.68
N HIS A 41 7.88 3.02 5.63
CA HIS A 41 8.15 2.29 4.40
C HIS A 41 6.94 2.28 3.46
N ASP A 42 5.76 1.99 4.00
CA ASP A 42 4.52 1.96 3.24
C ASP A 42 4.16 3.38 2.77
N PHE A 43 4.38 4.40 3.62
CA PHE A 43 4.18 5.81 3.29
C PHE A 43 5.00 6.24 2.07
N GLN A 44 6.29 5.91 2.01
CA GLN A 44 7.11 6.24 0.83
C GLN A 44 6.62 5.53 -0.44
N ALA A 45 6.22 4.25 -0.33
CA ALA A 45 5.66 3.52 -1.45
C ALA A 45 4.35 4.18 -1.95
N LEU A 46 3.49 4.62 -1.03
CA LEU A 46 2.27 5.32 -1.37
C LEU A 46 2.52 6.71 -1.96
N LEU A 47 3.55 7.44 -1.53
CA LEU A 47 3.94 8.70 -2.17
C LEU A 47 4.37 8.52 -3.63
N GLU A 48 5.06 7.42 -3.95
CA GLU A 48 5.40 7.06 -5.33
C GLU A 48 4.17 6.63 -6.14
N LEU A 49 3.29 5.83 -5.54
CA LEU A 49 2.01 5.45 -6.17
C LEU A 49 1.14 6.68 -6.45
N ARG A 50 1.06 7.63 -5.51
CA ARG A 50 0.31 8.88 -5.69
C ARG A 50 0.73 9.62 -6.96
N LYS A 51 2.04 9.77 -7.13
CA LYS A 51 2.63 10.49 -8.27
C LYS A 51 2.32 9.80 -9.60
N THR A 52 2.32 8.47 -9.60
CA THR A 52 2.19 7.67 -10.83
C THR A 52 0.75 7.39 -11.20
N LEU A 53 -0.16 7.22 -10.23
CA LEU A 53 -1.59 7.01 -10.45
C LEU A 53 -2.33 8.26 -10.96
N GLY A 54 -1.71 9.44 -10.85
CA GLY A 54 -2.35 10.70 -11.20
C GLY A 54 -3.45 11.08 -10.22
N VAL A 55 -3.33 10.64 -8.96
CA VAL A 55 -4.27 11.00 -7.89
C VAL A 55 -4.13 12.49 -7.61
N GLU A 56 -5.22 13.25 -7.78
CA GLU A 56 -5.23 14.67 -7.41
C GLU A 56 -4.91 14.83 -5.92
N SER A 57 -4.24 15.94 -5.58
CA SER A 57 -3.85 16.22 -4.20
C SER A 57 -5.02 16.22 -3.22
N SER A 58 -6.23 16.52 -3.70
CA SER A 58 -7.48 16.56 -2.94
C SER A 58 -7.98 15.20 -2.46
N VAL A 59 -7.55 14.09 -3.10
CA VAL A 59 -7.95 12.72 -2.72
C VAL A 59 -7.02 12.18 -1.63
N TRP A 60 -5.72 12.42 -1.77
CA TRP A 60 -4.69 12.07 -0.79
C TRP A 60 -4.06 13.36 -0.26
N ASP A 61 -4.82 14.07 0.57
CA ASP A 61 -4.41 15.33 1.19
C ASP A 61 -4.13 15.14 2.70
N SER A 62 -2.84 15.24 3.05
CA SER A 62 -2.35 15.84 4.30
C SER A 62 -2.72 15.28 5.69
N SER A 63 -2.87 13.97 5.89
CA SER A 63 -2.61 13.38 7.22
C SER A 63 -1.13 12.99 7.39
N GLU A 64 -0.59 13.11 8.62
CA GLU A 64 0.76 12.64 8.97
C GLU A 64 0.95 11.13 8.69
N SER A 65 -0.15 10.39 8.66
CA SER A 65 -0.19 8.94 8.42
C SER A 65 -1.02 8.61 7.16
N PRO A 66 -0.58 7.67 6.31
CA PRO A 66 -1.34 7.24 5.14
C PRO A 66 -2.61 6.47 5.49
N CYS A 67 -2.77 6.01 6.73
CA CYS A 67 -3.95 5.27 7.17
C CYS A 67 -5.22 6.13 7.25
N GLY A 68 -5.08 7.46 7.19
CA GLY A 68 -6.19 8.39 7.05
C GLY A 68 -6.53 8.73 5.60
N TRP A 69 -5.75 8.26 4.63
CA TRP A 69 -5.96 8.62 3.23
C TRP A 69 -7.17 7.88 2.67
N PHE A 70 -7.93 8.57 1.82
CA PHE A 70 -9.08 7.97 1.17
C PHE A 70 -8.65 6.71 0.39
N GLY A 71 -9.34 5.61 0.64
CA GLY A 71 -9.05 4.34 -0.03
C GLY A 71 -7.84 3.58 0.52
N VAL A 72 -7.22 4.02 1.63
CA VAL A 72 -6.15 3.27 2.31
C VAL A 72 -6.72 2.63 3.57
N THR A 73 -6.47 1.33 3.74
CA THR A 73 -6.77 0.59 4.96
C THR A 73 -5.48 0.09 5.58
N CYS A 74 -5.33 0.29 6.89
CA CYS A 74 -4.20 -0.21 7.66
C CYS A 74 -4.66 -1.20 8.73
N ASP A 75 -3.75 -2.09 9.12
CA ASP A 75 -3.96 -3.01 10.23
C ASP A 75 -2.77 -2.96 11.20
N GLU A 76 -3.03 -3.28 12.47
CA GLU A 76 -2.05 -3.38 13.54
C GLU A 76 -1.48 -4.80 13.60
N ILE A 77 -0.20 -4.94 13.25
CA ILE A 77 0.51 -6.20 13.42
C ILE A 77 0.86 -6.33 14.90
N THR A 78 0.15 -7.24 15.57
CA THR A 78 0.35 -7.55 16.99
C THR A 78 1.24 -8.78 17.16
N ALA A 79 2.13 -8.72 18.14
CA ALA A 79 2.84 -9.88 18.64
C ALA A 79 1.85 -10.85 19.31
N SER A 80 2.28 -12.08 19.54
CA SER A 80 1.46 -13.13 20.15
C SER A 80 1.00 -12.82 21.59
N ASP A 81 1.66 -11.87 22.26
CA ASP A 81 1.30 -11.35 23.58
C ASP A 81 0.33 -10.15 23.53
N GLY A 82 -0.13 -9.77 22.33
CA GLY A 82 -1.07 -8.68 22.09
C GLY A 82 -0.42 -7.29 21.98
N VAL A 83 0.91 -7.20 21.99
CA VAL A 83 1.62 -5.92 21.82
C VAL A 83 1.64 -5.53 20.35
N VAL A 84 1.16 -4.34 20.01
CA VAL A 84 1.27 -3.77 18.66
C VAL A 84 2.75 -3.56 18.33
N MET A 85 3.24 -4.26 17.29
CA MET A 85 4.62 -4.15 16.81
C MET A 85 4.74 -3.08 15.74
N GLU A 86 3.82 -3.06 14.77
CA GLU A 86 3.78 -2.08 13.69
C GLU A 86 2.36 -1.93 13.15
N THR A 87 2.05 -0.78 12.56
CA THR A 87 0.87 -0.60 11.71
C THR A 87 1.32 -0.67 10.25
N ARG A 88 0.56 -1.35 9.39
CA ARG A 88 0.93 -1.57 7.97
C ARG A 88 -0.26 -1.40 7.05
N VAL A 89 0.00 -1.04 5.80
CA VAL A 89 -1.05 -0.89 4.78
C VAL A 89 -1.46 -2.27 4.26
N VAL A 90 -2.73 -2.61 4.48
CA VAL A 90 -3.31 -3.91 4.08
C VAL A 90 -4.29 -3.78 2.92
N GLY A 91 -4.82 -2.57 2.66
CA GLY A 91 -5.80 -2.36 1.60
C GLY A 91 -5.60 -1.05 0.84
N LEU A 92 -5.73 -1.11 -0.49
CA LEU A 92 -5.79 0.04 -1.40
C LEU A 92 -7.00 -0.08 -2.32
N GLU A 93 -7.96 0.83 -2.19
CA GLU A 93 -9.24 0.80 -2.86
C GLU A 93 -9.62 2.18 -3.42
N LEU A 94 -9.46 2.38 -4.72
CA LEU A 94 -9.74 3.64 -5.41
C LEU A 94 -10.58 3.41 -6.68
N ASP A 95 -11.60 2.56 -6.58
CA ASP A 95 -12.48 2.25 -7.71
C ASP A 95 -13.24 3.51 -8.19
N GLY A 96 -13.36 3.68 -9.51
CA GLY A 96 -14.19 4.73 -10.10
C GLY A 96 -13.72 6.17 -9.81
N LYS A 97 -12.42 6.39 -9.58
CA LYS A 97 -11.84 7.70 -9.24
C LYS A 97 -11.23 8.43 -10.43
N GLN A 98 -11.49 7.95 -11.65
CA GLN A 98 -11.00 8.53 -12.91
C GLN A 98 -9.46 8.64 -12.96
N LEU A 99 -8.76 7.76 -12.24
CA LEU A 99 -7.30 7.74 -12.22
C LEU A 99 -6.77 7.43 -13.62
N ALA A 100 -5.90 8.29 -14.16
CA ALA A 100 -5.42 8.20 -15.55
C ALA A 100 -3.91 7.94 -15.67
N GLY A 101 -3.26 7.57 -14.57
CA GLY A 101 -1.84 7.27 -14.49
C GLY A 101 -1.51 5.80 -14.76
N SER A 102 -0.48 5.29 -14.08
CA SER A 102 -0.03 3.90 -14.15
C SER A 102 0.32 3.33 -12.77
N LEU A 103 0.39 2.00 -12.67
CA LEU A 103 0.86 1.30 -11.48
C LEU A 103 2.40 1.37 -11.37
N SER A 104 2.91 1.98 -10.30
CA SER A 104 4.35 2.00 -10.00
C SER A 104 4.86 0.64 -9.49
N PRO A 105 6.11 0.23 -9.83
CA PRO A 105 6.80 -0.87 -9.16
C PRO A 105 6.87 -0.76 -7.63
N ALA A 106 6.72 0.46 -7.07
CA ALA A 106 6.66 0.69 -5.64
C ALA A 106 5.55 -0.09 -4.93
N ILE A 107 4.51 -0.55 -5.64
CA ILE A 107 3.47 -1.41 -5.08
C ILE A 107 4.04 -2.64 -4.36
N GLY A 108 5.13 -3.22 -4.89
CA GLY A 108 5.78 -4.38 -4.32
C GLY A 108 6.46 -4.15 -2.96
N ARG A 109 6.51 -2.91 -2.48
CA ARG A 109 7.02 -2.56 -1.14
C ARG A 109 5.96 -2.69 -0.05
N LEU A 110 4.68 -2.75 -0.41
CA LEU A 110 3.57 -2.96 0.54
C LEU A 110 3.47 -4.45 0.84
N SER A 111 4.37 -4.96 1.69
CA SER A 111 4.52 -6.41 1.94
C SER A 111 3.29 -7.05 2.57
N GLU A 112 2.50 -6.25 3.29
CA GLU A 112 1.31 -6.68 4.03
C GLU A 112 0.02 -6.44 3.25
N LEU A 113 0.11 -6.02 1.99
CA LEU A 113 -1.07 -5.71 1.20
C LEU A 113 -1.88 -6.99 0.92
N GLU A 114 -3.14 -6.99 1.36
CA GLU A 114 -4.12 -8.06 1.18
C GLU A 114 -5.10 -7.75 0.07
N LYS A 115 -5.42 -6.47 -0.13
CA LYS A 115 -6.42 -6.02 -1.10
C LYS A 115 -5.92 -4.87 -1.96
N LEU A 116 -5.99 -5.04 -3.27
CA LEU A 116 -5.73 -4.01 -4.28
C LEU A 116 -6.92 -3.92 -5.24
N SER A 117 -7.67 -2.82 -5.19
CA SER A 117 -8.82 -2.57 -6.06
C SER A 117 -8.73 -1.17 -6.67
N PHE A 118 -8.48 -1.10 -7.98
CA PHE A 118 -8.53 0.13 -8.77
C PHE A 118 -9.47 -0.03 -9.98
N ALA A 119 -10.56 -0.75 -9.78
CA ALA A 119 -11.54 -1.04 -10.82
C ALA A 119 -12.14 0.24 -11.43
N ASP A 120 -12.53 0.15 -12.69
CA ASP A 120 -13.33 1.18 -13.37
C ASP A 120 -12.64 2.56 -13.37
N ASN A 121 -11.33 2.57 -13.66
CA ASN A 121 -10.50 3.77 -13.81
C ASN A 121 -9.97 3.90 -15.26
N LEU A 122 -9.03 4.81 -15.50
CA LEU A 122 -8.39 5.04 -16.80
C LEU A 122 -6.91 4.65 -16.77
N LEU A 123 -6.50 3.77 -15.84
CA LEU A 123 -5.09 3.41 -15.64
C LEU A 123 -4.52 2.74 -16.88
N GLY A 124 -3.39 3.25 -17.35
CA GLY A 124 -2.63 2.68 -18.45
C GLY A 124 -1.32 2.03 -17.98
N GLY A 125 -0.47 1.70 -18.94
CA GLY A 125 0.81 1.07 -18.67
C GLY A 125 0.71 -0.45 -18.49
N ARG A 126 1.83 -1.05 -18.07
CA ARG A 126 1.92 -2.48 -17.76
C ARG A 126 1.68 -2.70 -16.28
N ILE A 127 1.20 -3.88 -15.91
CA ILE A 127 1.20 -4.33 -14.53
C ILE A 127 2.67 -4.57 -14.12
N PRO A 128 3.19 -3.93 -13.05
CA PRO A 128 4.56 -4.13 -12.60
C PRO A 128 4.74 -5.55 -12.05
N LYS A 129 5.86 -6.20 -12.36
CA LYS A 129 6.16 -7.55 -11.86
C LYS A 129 6.35 -7.60 -10.34
N GLU A 130 6.71 -6.46 -9.76
CA GLU A 130 6.95 -6.27 -8.33
C GLU A 130 5.70 -6.52 -7.48
N ILE A 131 4.49 -6.51 -8.07
CA ILE A 131 3.26 -6.94 -7.39
C ILE A 131 3.37 -8.37 -6.85
N GLY A 132 4.19 -9.23 -7.46
CA GLY A 132 4.48 -10.58 -6.96
C GLY A 132 5.27 -10.63 -5.66
N SER A 133 5.69 -9.48 -5.11
CA SER A 133 6.28 -9.36 -3.77
C SER A 133 5.23 -9.17 -2.67
N CYS A 134 3.99 -8.83 -3.01
CA CYS A 134 2.88 -8.67 -2.07
C CYS A 134 2.23 -10.04 -1.76
N LEU A 135 2.96 -10.91 -1.06
CA LEU A 135 2.61 -12.33 -0.89
C LEU A 135 1.30 -12.58 -0.13
N LYS A 136 0.81 -11.56 0.59
CA LYS A 136 -0.47 -11.59 1.32
C LYS A 136 -1.68 -11.20 0.47
N LEU A 137 -1.50 -10.81 -0.80
CA LEU A 137 -2.62 -10.41 -1.66
C LEU A 137 -3.64 -11.54 -1.79
N GLU A 138 -4.87 -11.25 -1.36
CA GLU A 138 -6.04 -12.10 -1.51
C GLU A 138 -6.94 -11.61 -2.64
N ILE A 139 -7.01 -10.29 -2.86
CA ILE A 139 -7.89 -9.67 -3.84
C ILE A 139 -7.10 -8.72 -4.73
N VAL A 140 -7.13 -8.97 -6.03
CA VAL A 140 -6.65 -8.05 -7.06
C VAL A 140 -7.79 -7.80 -8.04
N ASP A 141 -8.34 -6.58 -8.01
CA ASP A 141 -9.33 -6.11 -8.98
C ASP A 141 -8.82 -4.86 -9.72
N LEU A 142 -8.48 -5.06 -10.99
CA LEU A 142 -8.03 -4.00 -11.90
C LEU A 142 -8.92 -3.92 -13.14
N ARG A 143 -10.16 -4.45 -13.05
CA ARG A 143 -11.07 -4.50 -14.20
C ARG A 143 -11.40 -3.09 -14.72
N GLY A 144 -11.80 -2.99 -15.99
CA GLY A 144 -12.30 -1.73 -16.54
C GLY A 144 -11.25 -0.63 -16.55
N ASN A 145 -10.03 -0.95 -17.02
CA ASN A 145 -8.91 -0.02 -17.15
C ASN A 145 -8.34 -0.07 -18.57
N LYS A 146 -7.18 0.57 -18.79
CA LYS A 146 -6.45 0.59 -20.08
C LYS A 146 -5.08 -0.09 -19.97
N LEU A 147 -4.95 -1.06 -19.05
CA LEU A 147 -3.70 -1.78 -18.82
C LEU A 147 -3.35 -2.64 -20.04
N TYR A 148 -2.06 -2.76 -20.37
CA TYR A 148 -1.61 -3.50 -21.55
C TYR A 148 -0.35 -4.33 -21.29
N GLY A 149 -0.05 -5.21 -22.24
CA GLY A 149 1.08 -6.14 -22.15
C GLY A 149 0.74 -7.39 -21.33
N PRO A 150 1.74 -8.23 -21.03
CA PRO A 150 1.52 -9.49 -20.33
C PRO A 150 1.16 -9.29 -18.87
N ILE A 151 0.35 -10.22 -18.34
CA ILE A 151 0.24 -10.43 -16.90
C ILE A 151 1.59 -10.99 -16.43
N PRO A 152 2.29 -10.35 -15.50
CA PRO A 152 3.60 -10.79 -15.05
C PRO A 152 3.57 -12.22 -14.52
N PHE A 153 4.56 -13.02 -14.89
CA PHE A 153 4.69 -14.40 -14.39
C PHE A 153 4.77 -14.43 -12.86
N GLU A 154 5.30 -13.39 -12.24
CA GLU A 154 5.42 -13.21 -10.80
C GLU A 154 4.08 -13.26 -10.04
N PHE A 155 2.93 -13.14 -10.72
CA PHE A 155 1.62 -13.45 -10.14
C PHE A 155 1.57 -14.89 -9.59
N SER A 156 2.34 -15.83 -10.14
CA SER A 156 2.39 -17.21 -9.66
C SER A 156 2.88 -17.35 -8.21
N LYS A 157 3.45 -16.28 -7.63
CA LYS A 157 3.89 -16.22 -6.23
C LYS A 157 2.77 -15.85 -5.26
N LEU A 158 1.65 -15.31 -5.75
CA LEU A 158 0.54 -14.82 -4.92
C LEU A 158 -0.34 -15.99 -4.45
N ARG A 159 0.21 -16.86 -3.60
CA ARG A 159 -0.49 -18.09 -3.18
C ARG A 159 -1.76 -17.84 -2.38
N SER A 160 -1.87 -16.68 -1.72
CA SER A 160 -3.04 -16.26 -0.93
C SER A 160 -4.21 -15.76 -1.78
N LEU A 161 -4.02 -15.64 -3.11
CA LEU A 161 -4.99 -15.01 -4.00
C LEU A 161 -6.29 -15.82 -4.07
N LYS A 162 -7.40 -15.16 -3.73
CA LYS A 162 -8.78 -15.67 -3.80
C LYS A 162 -9.55 -15.10 -4.98
N VAL A 163 -9.29 -13.82 -5.30
CA VAL A 163 -9.98 -13.10 -6.37
C VAL A 163 -8.97 -12.43 -7.29
N LEU A 164 -9.01 -12.79 -8.57
CA LEU A 164 -8.28 -12.12 -9.64
C LEU A 164 -9.23 -11.63 -10.74
N HIS A 165 -9.41 -10.33 -10.82
CA HIS A 165 -10.29 -9.70 -11.80
C HIS A 165 -9.52 -8.68 -12.63
N LEU A 166 -9.24 -9.04 -13.89
CA LEU A 166 -8.48 -8.21 -14.83
C LEU A 166 -9.28 -7.98 -16.13
N SER A 167 -10.60 -8.17 -16.12
CA SER A 167 -11.41 -8.04 -17.32
C SER A 167 -11.41 -6.61 -17.86
N ASP A 168 -11.82 -6.44 -19.12
CA ASP A 168 -12.05 -5.12 -19.71
C ASP A 168 -10.78 -4.24 -19.66
N ASN A 169 -9.70 -4.78 -20.20
CA ASN A 169 -8.39 -4.15 -20.33
C ASN A 169 -7.83 -4.44 -21.73
N SER A 170 -6.55 -4.13 -21.97
CA SER A 170 -5.83 -4.44 -23.21
C SER A 170 -4.63 -5.36 -22.96
N LEU A 171 -4.72 -6.25 -21.96
CA LEU A 171 -3.67 -7.21 -21.62
C LEU A 171 -3.47 -8.21 -22.75
N SER A 172 -2.24 -8.66 -22.97
CA SER A 172 -1.87 -9.51 -24.11
C SER A 172 -0.77 -10.50 -23.80
N GLY A 173 -0.63 -11.53 -24.64
CA GLY A 173 0.36 -12.59 -24.46
C GLY A 173 -0.16 -13.77 -23.64
N GLU A 174 0.74 -14.70 -23.32
CA GLU A 174 0.39 -15.99 -22.72
C GLU A 174 0.01 -15.89 -21.25
N ILE A 175 -0.96 -16.71 -20.84
CA ILE A 175 -1.39 -16.85 -19.44
C ILE A 175 -0.41 -17.76 -18.67
N SER A 176 0.86 -17.35 -18.61
CA SER A 176 1.97 -18.15 -18.08
C SER A 176 1.96 -18.28 -16.54
N PHE A 177 1.35 -17.32 -15.83
CA PHE A 177 1.29 -17.31 -14.36
C PHE A 177 0.40 -18.42 -13.77
N LEU A 178 -0.49 -19.03 -14.57
CA LEU A 178 -1.27 -20.22 -14.19
C LEU A 178 -0.51 -21.53 -14.41
N SER A 179 0.67 -21.49 -15.05
CA SER A 179 1.42 -22.70 -15.40
C SER A 179 1.97 -23.40 -14.15
N LEU A 180 1.80 -24.74 -14.10
CA LEU A 180 2.35 -25.59 -13.04
C LEU A 180 3.87 -25.50 -12.92
N ARG A 181 4.58 -25.17 -14.01
CA ARG A 181 6.05 -24.96 -13.97
C ARG A 181 6.44 -23.77 -13.10
N GLY A 182 5.52 -22.86 -12.87
CA GLY A 182 5.73 -21.68 -12.03
C GLY A 182 5.30 -21.85 -10.59
N ASN A 183 4.91 -23.06 -10.15
CA ASN A 183 4.64 -23.34 -8.74
C ASN A 183 5.97 -23.31 -7.96
N PRO A 184 6.22 -22.28 -7.13
CA PRO A 184 7.47 -22.18 -6.38
C PRO A 184 7.65 -23.33 -5.37
N ASP A 185 6.57 -24.04 -5.03
CA ASP A 185 6.51 -24.96 -3.91
C ASP A 185 6.55 -26.42 -4.36
N GLY A 186 6.55 -26.66 -5.69
CA GLY A 186 6.59 -28.00 -6.28
C GLY A 186 5.36 -28.86 -6.00
N LEU A 187 4.29 -28.27 -5.45
CA LEU A 187 3.05 -28.96 -5.10
C LEU A 187 2.16 -29.16 -6.35
N SER A 188 1.31 -30.18 -6.32
CA SER A 188 0.45 -30.53 -7.45
C SER A 188 -0.84 -29.69 -7.53
N ASP A 189 -1.08 -28.82 -6.56
CA ASP A 189 -2.26 -27.96 -6.42
C ASP A 189 -2.23 -26.72 -7.35
N GLY A 190 -1.10 -26.48 -8.01
CA GLY A 190 -0.89 -25.31 -8.87
C GLY A 190 -0.59 -24.03 -8.08
N PRO A 191 -0.39 -22.90 -8.77
CA PRO A 191 0.09 -21.68 -8.13
C PRO A 191 -0.92 -21.04 -7.17
N PHE A 192 -2.23 -21.29 -7.34
CA PHE A 192 -3.30 -20.64 -6.57
C PHE A 192 -4.23 -21.64 -5.88
N PRO A 193 -3.84 -22.21 -4.72
CA PRO A 193 -4.65 -23.21 -4.03
C PRO A 193 -5.98 -22.68 -3.46
N TYR A 194 -6.12 -21.36 -3.31
CA TYR A 194 -7.29 -20.71 -2.72
C TYR A 194 -8.10 -19.85 -3.71
N LEU A 195 -7.84 -19.96 -5.03
CA LEU A 195 -8.52 -19.12 -6.00
C LEU A 195 -10.01 -19.49 -6.14
N GLU A 196 -10.87 -18.54 -5.82
CA GLU A 196 -12.33 -18.69 -5.87
C GLU A 196 -12.93 -18.03 -7.11
N TYR A 197 -12.31 -16.94 -7.59
CA TYR A 197 -12.78 -16.18 -8.74
C TYR A 197 -11.62 -15.74 -9.64
N LEU A 198 -11.75 -16.05 -10.93
CA LEU A 198 -10.85 -15.60 -11.99
C LEU A 198 -11.65 -15.07 -13.17
N ASN A 199 -11.44 -13.80 -13.52
CA ASN A 199 -12.01 -13.23 -14.73
C ASN A 199 -10.98 -12.39 -15.49
N LEU A 200 -10.64 -12.86 -16.70
CA LEU A 200 -9.71 -12.25 -17.63
C LEU A 200 -10.39 -11.84 -18.95
N ALA A 201 -11.72 -11.85 -19.01
CA ALA A 201 -12.49 -11.59 -20.23
C ALA A 201 -12.20 -10.20 -20.82
N ASN A 202 -12.50 -10.01 -22.10
CA ASN A 202 -12.32 -8.72 -22.78
C ASN A 202 -10.88 -8.18 -22.68
N ASN A 203 -9.92 -9.04 -23.01
CA ASN A 203 -8.50 -8.74 -23.20
C ASN A 203 -8.01 -9.38 -24.51
N HIS A 204 -6.72 -9.27 -24.81
CA HIS A 204 -6.03 -9.85 -25.97
C HIS A 204 -5.07 -11.00 -25.58
N LEU A 205 -5.42 -11.79 -24.55
CA LEU A 205 -4.63 -12.90 -24.06
C LEU A 205 -4.70 -14.11 -25.01
N THR A 206 -3.61 -14.89 -25.08
CA THR A 206 -3.45 -16.05 -25.99
C THR A 206 -3.14 -17.33 -25.25
#